data_AF-A0A7C0WZP7-F1
#
_entry.id   AF-A0A7C0WZP7-F1
#
_cell.length_a   1.000
_cell.length_b   1.000
_cell.length_c   1.000
_cell.angle_alpha   90.00
_cell.angle_beta   90.00
_cell.angle_gamma   90.00
#
_symmetry.space_group_name_H-M   'P 1'
#
loop_
_entity.id
_entity.type
_entity.pdbx_description
1 polymer ?
#
loop_
_entity_poly.entity_id
_entity_poly.type
_entity_poly.pdbx_seq_one_letter_code
_entity_poly.pdbx_strand_id
1 'polypeptide(L)'
;MSRKMNKKRVFGLFLIALVFLSMAGIASIAAKKGPYVDEVDIEVRTARDTAIGEVGSGDFDMFLYASPGTLYDGLPSDIKEGMYLIPSSAAYNDLFLNPCTGEDGSPVIKSEGTEWFNVTGDKQIRFAFNFLMNRQYIV
;
A
#
# COMPACT_ATOMS: atom_id res chain seq x y z
N MET A 1 -41.64 32.61 39.22
CA MET A 1 -40.95 33.60 38.35
C MET A 1 -40.00 32.85 37.43
N SER A 2 -40.43 32.50 36.22
CA SER A 2 -39.67 31.66 35.28
C SER A 2 -38.62 32.49 34.54
N ARG A 3 -37.33 32.26 34.85
CA ARG A 3 -36.21 32.95 34.21
C ARG A 3 -36.13 32.47 32.75
N LYS A 4 -36.58 33.31 31.80
CA LYS A 4 -36.49 33.01 30.36
C LYS A 4 -35.05 32.65 30.01
N MET A 5 -34.85 31.39 29.67
CA MET A 5 -33.54 30.85 29.32
C MET A 5 -33.08 31.44 27.98
N ASN A 6 -31.91 32.09 27.99
CA ASN A 6 -31.37 32.74 26.79
C ASN A 6 -30.83 31.67 25.83
N LYS A 7 -31.60 31.35 24.80
CA LYS A 7 -31.29 30.32 23.80
C LYS A 7 -29.90 30.47 23.16
N LYS A 8 -29.39 31.70 23.02
CA LYS A 8 -28.03 31.94 22.50
C LYS A 8 -26.94 31.51 23.50
N ARG A 9 -27.17 31.69 24.79
CA ARG A 9 -26.25 31.24 25.85
C ARG A 9 -26.25 29.71 26.00
N VAL A 10 -27.43 29.09 25.88
CA VAL A 10 -27.56 27.63 25.89
C VAL A 10 -26.88 27.00 24.69
N PHE A 11 -27.08 27.59 23.50
CA PHE A 11 -26.43 27.13 22.27
C PHE A 11 -24.90 27.30 22.35
N GLY A 12 -24.42 28.42 22.91
CA GLY A 12 -22.99 28.63 23.17
C GLY A 12 -22.40 27.60 24.13
N LEU A 13 -23.09 27.30 25.23
CA LEU A 13 -22.67 26.27 26.19
C LEU A 13 -22.68 24.86 25.57
N PHE A 14 -23.64 24.58 24.69
CA PHE A 14 -23.71 23.31 23.95
C PHE A 14 -22.55 23.15 22.97
N LEU A 15 -22.18 24.21 22.25
CA LEU A 15 -21.00 24.19 21.36
C LEU A 15 -19.70 24.02 22.14
N ILE A 16 -19.55 24.69 23.28
CA ILE A 16 -18.38 24.53 24.16
C ILE A 16 -18.29 23.07 24.66
N ALA A 17 -19.40 22.49 25.10
CA ALA A 17 -19.44 21.08 25.51
C ALA A 17 -19.06 20.13 24.35
N LEU A 18 -19.49 20.41 23.12
CA LEU A 18 -19.15 19.64 21.92
C LEU A 18 -17.66 19.71 21.57
N VAL A 19 -17.03 20.87 21.77
CA VAL A 19 -15.58 21.05 21.60
C VAL A 19 -14.78 20.33 22.68
N PHE A 20 -15.24 20.33 23.94
CA PHE A 20 -14.60 19.54 24.99
C PHE A 20 -14.78 18.03 24.77
N LEU A 21 -15.92 17.60 24.23
CA LEU A 21 -16.18 16.19 23.89
C LEU A 21 -15.32 15.72 22.71
N SER A 22 -15.04 16.60 21.73
CA SER A 22 -14.16 16.27 20.60
C SER A 22 -12.69 16.18 21.00
N MET A 23 -12.27 16.86 22.07
CA MET A 23 -10.90 16.77 22.62
C MET A 23 -10.69 15.57 23.56
N ALA A 24 -11.74 15.04 24.18
CA ALA A 24 -11.65 13.89 25.09
C ALA A 24 -11.34 12.55 24.38
N GLY A 25 -11.39 12.52 23.04
CA GLY A 25 -11.12 11.33 22.22
C GLY A 25 -9.63 11.05 21.95
N ILE A 26 -8.70 11.90 22.40
CA ILE A 26 -7.26 11.71 22.19
C ILE A 26 -6.58 11.28 23.50
N ALA A 27 -7.18 10.32 24.20
CA ALA A 27 -6.37 9.47 25.06
C ALA A 27 -5.54 8.61 24.11
N SER A 28 -4.26 8.92 23.97
CA SER A 28 -3.30 8.05 23.30
C SER A 28 -3.42 6.68 23.95
N ILE A 29 -4.04 5.72 23.25
CA ILE A 29 -3.86 4.31 23.54
C ILE A 29 -2.43 4.04 23.13
N ALA A 30 -1.49 4.35 24.02
CA ALA A 30 -0.12 3.90 23.89
C ALA A 30 -0.20 2.37 23.87
N ALA A 31 -0.13 1.79 22.67
CA ALA A 31 -0.21 0.35 22.48
C ALA A 31 0.81 -0.29 23.42
N LYS A 32 0.34 -1.13 24.34
CA LYS A 32 1.21 -1.87 25.25
C LYS A 32 2.09 -2.76 24.37
N LYS A 33 3.34 -2.35 24.16
CA LYS A 33 4.30 -3.13 23.37
C LYS A 33 4.45 -4.50 24.03
N GLY A 34 4.41 -5.55 23.22
CA GLY A 34 4.72 -6.90 23.68
C GLY A 34 6.15 -7.03 24.19
N PRO A 35 6.51 -8.16 24.82
CA PRO A 35 7.91 -8.45 25.13
C PRO A 35 8.74 -8.44 23.85
N TYR A 36 10.04 -8.17 23.99
CA TYR A 36 10.98 -8.39 22.90
C TYR A 36 11.10 -9.90 22.63
N VAL A 37 11.28 -10.26 21.36
CA VAL A 37 11.63 -11.63 20.98
C VAL A 37 13.11 -11.87 21.27
N ASP A 38 13.45 -13.08 21.72
CA ASP A 38 14.84 -13.47 21.99
C ASP A 38 15.59 -13.87 20.71
N GLU A 39 14.88 -14.44 19.73
CA GLU A 39 15.41 -14.95 18.47
C GLU A 39 14.43 -14.65 17.32
N VAL A 40 14.97 -14.51 16.11
CA VAL A 40 14.20 -14.34 14.87
C VAL A 40 14.77 -15.27 13.80
N ASP A 41 14.00 -16.29 13.45
CA ASP A 41 14.33 -17.19 12.34
C ASP A 41 13.78 -16.64 11.03
N ILE A 42 14.64 -16.57 10.01
CA ILE A 42 14.26 -16.11 8.67
C ILE A 42 14.50 -17.24 7.68
N GLU A 43 13.41 -17.73 7.10
CA GLU A 43 13.46 -18.74 6.06
C GLU A 43 13.08 -18.19 4.68
N VAL A 44 13.63 -18.83 3.64
CA VAL A 44 13.32 -18.49 2.26
C VAL A 44 12.38 -19.55 1.69
N ARG A 45 11.33 -19.08 1.02
CA ARG A 45 10.46 -19.89 0.17
C ARG A 45 10.53 -19.37 -1.25
N THR A 46 10.62 -20.29 -2.21
CA THR A 46 10.61 -19.94 -3.64
C THR A 46 9.20 -19.75 -4.17
N ALA A 47 8.19 -20.34 -3.53
CA ALA A 47 6.78 -20.20 -3.85
C ALA A 47 6.09 -19.28 -2.83
N ARG A 48 5.56 -18.16 -3.31
CA ARG A 48 4.88 -17.15 -2.48
C ARG A 48 3.63 -17.73 -1.80
N ASP A 49 2.81 -18.46 -2.54
CA ASP A 49 1.53 -18.98 -2.03
C ASP A 49 1.75 -19.99 -0.90
N THR A 50 2.80 -20.81 -1.00
CA THR A 50 3.23 -21.71 0.07
C THR A 50 3.57 -20.92 1.33
N ALA A 51 4.41 -19.88 1.22
CA ALA A 51 4.81 -19.06 2.36
C ALA A 51 3.61 -18.37 3.05
N ILE A 52 2.66 -17.87 2.26
CA ILE A 52 1.42 -17.27 2.79
C ILE A 52 0.58 -18.33 3.52
N GLY A 53 0.44 -19.53 2.94
CA GLY A 53 -0.31 -20.62 3.54
C GLY A 53 0.30 -21.13 4.85
N GLU A 54 1.63 -21.21 4.93
CA GLU A 54 2.35 -21.60 6.16
C GLU A 54 2.13 -20.57 7.28
N VAL A 55 2.04 -19.27 6.97
CA VAL A 55 1.65 -18.26 7.97
C VAL A 55 0.23 -18.47 8.47
N GLY A 56 -0.73 -18.71 7.57
CA GLY A 56 -2.12 -18.95 7.98
C GLY A 56 -2.34 -20.29 8.68
N SER A 57 -1.44 -21.25 8.49
CA SER A 57 -1.43 -22.52 9.24
C SER A 57 -0.77 -22.39 10.61
N GLY A 58 -0.05 -21.28 10.86
CA GLY A 58 0.69 -21.03 12.10
C GLY A 58 2.11 -21.61 12.12
N ASP A 59 2.64 -22.05 10.98
CA ASP A 59 4.03 -22.53 10.86
C ASP A 59 5.04 -21.38 10.87
N PHE A 60 4.62 -20.18 10.42
CA PHE A 60 5.39 -18.93 10.50
C PHE A 60 4.55 -17.79 11.07
N ASP A 61 5.18 -16.89 11.83
CA ASP A 61 4.49 -15.74 12.42
C ASP A 61 4.22 -14.62 11.40
N MET A 62 5.05 -14.50 10.36
CA MET A 62 5.01 -13.34 9.46
C MET A 62 5.55 -13.65 8.07
N PHE A 63 4.84 -13.13 7.06
CA PHE A 63 5.33 -13.02 5.69
C PHE A 63 5.82 -11.59 5.42
N LEU A 64 7.07 -11.44 4.94
CA LEU A 64 7.75 -10.15 4.85
C LEU A 64 7.38 -9.29 3.64
N TYR A 65 6.78 -9.87 2.60
CA TYR A 65 6.53 -9.15 1.33
C TYR A 65 5.06 -8.78 1.16
N ALA A 66 4.83 -7.59 0.61
CA ALA A 66 3.49 -7.19 0.18
C ALA A 66 3.03 -8.10 -0.97
N SER A 67 1.78 -8.54 -0.88
CA SER A 67 1.15 -9.42 -1.87
C SER A 67 -0.20 -8.85 -2.29
N PRO A 68 -0.61 -9.01 -3.57
CA PRO A 68 -1.91 -8.54 -4.04
C PRO A 68 -3.05 -9.26 -3.30
N GLY A 69 -4.16 -8.53 -3.09
CA GLY A 69 -5.37 -9.03 -2.41
C GLY A 69 -5.89 -10.34 -3.00
N THR A 70 -5.82 -10.47 -4.32
CA THR A 70 -6.30 -11.63 -5.10
C THR A 70 -5.64 -12.95 -4.72
N LEU A 71 -4.40 -12.94 -4.19
CA LEU A 71 -3.77 -14.17 -3.70
C LEU A 71 -4.44 -14.69 -2.43
N TYR A 72 -4.97 -13.78 -1.61
CA TYR A 72 -5.70 -14.16 -0.40
C TYR A 72 -7.12 -14.61 -0.72
N ASP A 73 -7.78 -14.05 -1.74
CA ASP A 73 -9.17 -14.39 -2.09
C ASP A 73 -9.39 -15.89 -2.35
N GLY A 74 -8.40 -16.59 -2.92
CA GLY A 74 -8.45 -18.02 -3.21
C GLY A 74 -8.16 -18.94 -2.02
N LEU A 75 -7.73 -18.41 -0.86
CA LEU A 75 -7.35 -19.24 0.27
C LEU A 75 -8.57 -19.87 0.97
N PRO A 76 -8.41 -21.11 1.51
CA PRO A 76 -9.37 -21.72 2.42
C PRO A 76 -9.70 -20.82 3.62
N SER A 77 -10.91 -20.95 4.18
CA SER A 77 -11.37 -20.08 5.27
C SER A 77 -10.56 -20.24 6.55
N ASP A 78 -10.17 -21.46 6.88
CA ASP A 78 -9.31 -21.78 8.02
C ASP A 78 -7.93 -21.12 7.93
N ILE A 79 -7.32 -21.12 6.74
CA ILE A 79 -6.05 -20.42 6.49
C ILE A 79 -6.22 -18.90 6.61
N LYS A 80 -7.31 -18.33 6.08
CA LYS A 80 -7.59 -16.89 6.19
C LYS A 80 -7.80 -16.45 7.64
N GLU A 81 -8.51 -17.24 8.43
CA GLU A 81 -8.80 -16.96 9.84
C GLU A 81 -7.54 -16.99 10.71
N GLY A 82 -6.53 -17.76 10.31
CA GLY A 82 -5.22 -17.80 10.98
C GLY A 82 -4.34 -16.57 10.76
N MET A 83 -4.75 -15.62 9.91
CA MET A 83 -3.90 -14.50 9.49
C MET A 83 -4.51 -13.13 9.82
N TYR A 84 -3.62 -12.16 10.09
CA TYR A 84 -3.98 -10.75 10.14
C TYR A 84 -3.35 -10.00 8.96
N LEU A 85 -4.19 -9.56 8.01
CA LEU A 85 -3.72 -8.81 6.85
C LEU A 85 -3.56 -7.32 7.18
N ILE A 86 -2.36 -6.79 6.94
CA ILE A 86 -2.05 -5.37 7.09
C ILE A 86 -2.09 -4.71 5.71
N PRO A 87 -3.04 -3.79 5.44
CA PRO A 87 -3.06 -3.04 4.20
C PRO A 87 -1.77 -2.24 4.02
N SER A 88 -1.13 -2.39 2.87
CA SER A 88 0.11 -1.69 2.54
C SER A 88 0.02 -1.08 1.14
N SER A 89 0.48 0.17 1.03
CA SER A 89 0.72 0.86 -0.25
C SER A 89 2.23 1.00 -0.54
N ALA A 90 3.08 0.29 0.20
CA ALA A 90 4.53 0.44 0.14
C ALA A 90 5.15 -0.10 -1.17
N ALA A 91 4.39 -0.89 -1.94
CA ALA A 91 4.84 -1.45 -3.20
C ALA A 91 3.94 -0.98 -4.35
N TYR A 92 4.55 -0.61 -5.46
CA TYR A 92 3.88 -0.38 -6.72
C TYR A 92 4.51 -1.29 -7.78
N ASN A 93 3.67 -1.81 -8.68
CA ASN A 93 4.15 -2.43 -9.90
C ASN A 93 4.25 -1.35 -10.97
N ASP A 94 5.41 -1.23 -11.60
CA ASP A 94 5.63 -0.34 -12.74
C ASP A 94 6.03 -1.12 -13.99
N LEU A 95 5.71 -0.54 -15.14
CA LEU A 95 6.24 -0.97 -16.42
C LEU A 95 7.40 -0.03 -16.77
N PHE A 96 8.62 -0.44 -16.47
CA PHE A 96 9.81 0.34 -16.79
C PHE A 96 10.15 0.20 -18.28
N LEU A 97 9.88 1.26 -19.05
CA LEU A 97 10.25 1.35 -20.47
C LEU A 97 11.62 2.01 -20.60
N ASN A 98 12.60 1.30 -21.20
CA ASN A 98 13.97 1.79 -21.35
C ASN A 98 14.00 3.14 -22.08
N PRO A 99 14.36 4.25 -21.40
CA PRO A 99 14.32 5.59 -21.97
C PRO A 99 15.60 5.96 -22.74
N CYS A 100 16.50 5.01 -22.97
CA CYS A 100 17.80 5.26 -23.61
C CYS A 100 17.65 5.91 -24.99
N THR A 101 18.41 6.98 -25.21
CA THR A 101 18.48 7.73 -26.47
C THR A 101 19.93 7.78 -26.97
N GLY A 102 20.12 8.14 -28.23
CA GLY A 102 21.42 8.57 -28.74
C GLY A 102 21.91 9.86 -28.07
N GLU A 103 23.14 10.26 -28.37
CA GLU A 103 23.77 11.49 -27.85
C GLU A 103 23.00 12.76 -28.26
N ASP A 104 22.32 12.72 -29.40
CA ASP A 104 21.48 13.81 -29.91
C ASP A 104 20.06 13.84 -29.31
N GLY A 105 19.77 12.93 -28.37
CA GLY A 105 18.45 12.77 -27.76
C GLY A 105 17.43 12.06 -28.66
N SER A 106 17.83 11.59 -29.84
CA SER A 106 16.96 10.82 -30.73
C SER A 106 16.78 9.38 -30.20
N PRO A 107 15.70 8.68 -30.59
CA PRO A 107 15.54 7.25 -30.32
C PRO A 107 16.52 6.36 -31.11
N VAL A 108 17.44 6.95 -31.88
CA VAL A 108 18.45 6.22 -32.66
C VAL A 108 19.75 6.15 -31.85
N ILE A 109 20.18 4.94 -31.51
CA ILE A 109 21.38 4.66 -30.73
C ILE A 109 22.45 4.12 -31.65
N LYS A 110 23.64 4.73 -31.62
CA LYS A 110 24.83 4.21 -32.30
C LYS A 110 25.72 3.55 -31.26
N SER A 111 25.88 2.23 -31.36
CA SER A 111 26.73 1.45 -30.46
C SER A 111 27.49 0.40 -31.27
N GLU A 112 28.80 0.30 -31.04
CA GLU A 112 29.66 -0.73 -31.66
C GLU A 112 29.57 -0.78 -33.20
N GLY A 113 29.48 0.40 -33.83
CA GLY A 113 29.37 0.51 -35.29
C GLY A 113 28.02 0.09 -35.86
N THR A 114 27.03 -0.22 -35.01
CA THR A 114 25.65 -0.54 -35.40
C THR A 114 24.69 0.54 -34.94
N GLU A 115 23.69 0.82 -35.78
CA GLU A 115 22.61 1.76 -35.48
C GLU A 115 21.34 1.00 -35.11
N TRP A 116 20.73 1.37 -33.98
CA TRP A 116 19.54 0.73 -33.43
C TRP A 116 18.46 1.77 -33.16
N PHE A 117 17.22 1.48 -33.51
CA PHE A 117 16.08 2.31 -33.12
C PHE A 117 15.45 1.79 -31.82
N ASN A 118 15.65 2.51 -30.72
CA ASN A 118 14.96 2.24 -29.47
C ASN A 118 13.59 2.93 -29.47
N VAL A 119 12.55 2.14 -29.78
CA VAL A 119 11.15 2.58 -29.79
C VAL A 119 10.77 3.27 -28.47
N THR A 120 11.22 2.75 -27.32
CA THR A 120 10.91 3.34 -26.02
C THR A 120 11.87 4.46 -25.63
N GLY A 121 12.86 4.81 -26.46
CA GLY A 121 13.68 6.02 -26.32
C GLY A 121 12.87 7.28 -26.61
N ASP A 122 11.83 7.17 -27.42
CA ASP A 122 10.91 8.27 -27.70
C ASP A 122 9.98 8.56 -26.49
N LYS A 123 9.99 9.82 -26.04
CA LYS A 123 9.19 10.27 -24.90
C LYS A 123 7.68 10.19 -25.16
N GLN A 124 7.23 10.51 -26.38
CA GLN A 124 5.81 10.48 -26.74
C GLN A 124 5.29 9.04 -26.74
N ILE A 125 6.11 8.08 -27.18
CA ILE A 125 5.77 6.66 -27.10
C ILE A 125 5.63 6.23 -25.64
N ARG A 126 6.63 6.49 -24.79
CA ARG A 126 6.53 6.16 -23.34
C ARG A 126 5.34 6.84 -22.67
N PHE A 127 5.02 8.07 -23.05
CA PHE A 127 3.85 8.77 -22.56
C PHE A 127 2.56 8.09 -22.99
N ALA A 128 2.42 7.71 -24.26
CA ALA A 128 1.25 7.02 -24.79
C ALA A 128 0.95 5.71 -24.05
N PHE A 129 1.98 4.93 -23.70
CA PHE A 129 1.81 3.69 -22.92
C PHE A 129 1.03 3.89 -21.61
N ASN A 130 1.15 5.04 -20.94
CA ASN A 130 0.39 5.31 -19.71
C ASN A 130 -1.13 5.38 -19.94
N PHE A 131 -1.58 5.73 -21.15
CA PHE A 131 -2.99 5.83 -21.51
C PHE A 131 -3.53 4.56 -22.14
N LEU A 132 -2.65 3.77 -22.79
CA LEU A 132 -3.03 2.51 -23.42
C LEU A 132 -3.18 1.37 -22.40
N MET A 133 -2.57 1.48 -21.22
CA MET A 133 -2.74 0.49 -20.16
C MET A 133 -4.08 0.65 -19.43
N ASN A 134 -4.95 -0.34 -19.57
CA ASN A 134 -6.16 -0.42 -18.77
C ASN A 134 -5.84 -0.92 -17.36
N ARG A 135 -5.63 0.01 -16.42
CA ARG A 135 -5.32 -0.33 -15.02
C ARG A 135 -6.46 -1.08 -14.34
N GLN A 136 -7.72 -0.75 -14.66
CA GLN A 136 -8.90 -1.42 -14.07
C GLN A 136 -9.04 -2.88 -14.47
N TYR A 137 -8.43 -3.29 -15.59
CA TYR A 137 -8.39 -4.69 -16.01
C TYR A 137 -7.22 -5.46 -15.38
N ILE A 138 -6.16 -4.76 -14.96
CA ILE A 138 -4.95 -5.39 -14.40
C ILE A 138 -5.05 -5.59 -12.89
N VAL A 139 -5.67 -4.63 -12.17
CA VAL A 139 -5.84 -4.68 -10.71
C VAL A 139 -7.17 -5.30 -10.28
#